data_AF-N4XDG3-F1
#
_entry.id   AF-N4XDG3-F1
#
_cell.length_a   1.000
_cell.length_b   1.000
_cell.length_c   1.000
_cell.angle_alpha   90.00
_cell.angle_beta   90.00
_cell.angle_gamma   90.00
#
_symmetry.space_group_name_H-M   'P 1'
#
loop_
_entity.id
_entity.type
_entity.pdbx_description
1 polymer ?
#
loop_
_entity_poly.entity_id
_entity_poly.type
_entity_poly.pdbx_seq_one_letter_code
_entity_poly.pdbx_strand_id
1 'polypeptide(L)' 'MVLLVPIAVFLLAITVLHVLTKLWLNRYVRALPPGPRGLPILGNVSDMPKPGVLECHHWFEHKKKYGPISSVTVMGQTI' A
#
# COMPACT_ATOMS: atom_id res chain seq x y z
N MET A 1 -5.75 4.10 34.30
CA MET A 1 -7.06 3.49 33.91
C MET A 1 -7.96 4.49 33.20
N VAL A 2 -8.26 5.65 33.82
CA VAL A 2 -9.16 6.68 33.24
C VAL A 2 -8.71 7.20 31.86
N LEU A 3 -7.40 7.34 31.62
CA LEU A 3 -6.87 7.80 30.32
C LEU A 3 -6.65 6.68 29.28
N LEU A 4 -6.60 5.42 29.69
CA LEU A 4 -6.36 4.29 28.76
C LEU A 4 -7.61 3.97 27.93
N VAL A 5 -8.78 4.04 28.57
CA VAL A 5 -10.08 3.81 27.91
C VAL A 5 -10.32 4.79 26.74
N PRO A 6 -10.20 6.12 26.89
CA PRO A 6 -10.43 7.05 25.78
C PRO A 6 -9.38 6.89 24.66
N ILE A 7 -8.12 6.57 24.99
CA ILE A 7 -7.09 6.29 23.98
C ILE A 7 -7.46 5.05 23.16
N ALA A 8 -7.88 3.97 23.84
CA ALA A 8 -8.29 2.74 23.15
C ALA A 8 -9.52 2.96 22.25
N VAL A 9 -10.52 3.71 22.73
CA VAL A 9 -11.70 4.07 21.93
C VAL A 9 -11.32 4.91 20.72
N PHE A 10 -10.42 5.88 20.88
CA PHE A 10 -9.94 6.71 19.78
C PHE A 10 -9.20 5.91 18.71
N LEU A 11 -8.28 5.02 19.12
CA LEU A 11 -7.57 4.13 18.20
C LEU A 11 -8.55 3.19 17.48
N LEU A 12 -9.53 2.64 18.20
CA LEU A 12 -10.57 1.81 17.60
C LEU A 12 -11.36 2.58 16.55
N ALA A 13 -11.80 3.81 16.85
CA ALA A 13 -12.53 4.66 15.92
C ALA A 13 -11.71 4.94 14.63
N ILE A 14 -10.41 5.23 14.76
CA ILE A 14 -9.52 5.41 13.61
C ILE A 14 -9.43 4.15 12.77
N THR A 15 -9.25 2.98 13.39
CA THR A 15 -9.15 1.71 12.66
C THR A 15 -10.46 1.38 11.93
N VAL A 16 -11.61 1.60 12.56
CA VAL A 16 -12.93 1.39 11.94
C VAL A 16 -13.10 2.33 10.75
N LEU A 17 -12.80 3.62 10.90
CA LEU A 17 -12.89 4.60 9.81
C LEU A 17 -11.96 4.23 8.64
N HIS A 18 -10.74 3.77 8.94
CA HIS A 18 -9.79 3.34 7.92
C HIS A 18 -10.28 2.09 7.15
N VAL A 19 -10.86 1.12 7.84
CA VAL A 19 -11.43 -0.07 7.19
C VAL A 19 -12.63 0.29 6.32
N LEU A 20 -13.53 1.14 6.83
CA LEU A 20 -14.71 1.58 6.07
C LEU A 20 -14.34 2.34 4.80
N THR A 21 -13.38 3.26 4.88
CA THR A 21 -12.89 4.00 3.70
C THR A 21 -12.24 3.06 2.68
N LYS A 22 -11.42 2.09 3.13
CA LYS A 22 -10.83 1.08 2.24
C LYS A 22 -11.91 0.23 1.54
N LEU A 23 -12.92 -0.25 2.28
CA LEU A 23 -13.99 -1.06 1.70
C LEU A 23 -14.84 -0.27 0.68
N TRP A 24 -15.11 1.00 0.95
CA TRP A 24 -15.81 1.89 0.03
C TRP A 24 -15.01 2.17 -1.24
N LEU A 25 -13.74 2.53 -1.11
CA LEU A 25 -12.86 2.83 -2.24
C LEU A 25 -12.60 1.58 -3.10
N ASN A 26 -12.39 0.42 -2.47
CA ASN A 26 -12.09 -0.82 -3.18
C ASN A 26 -13.29 -1.37 -3.98
N ARG A 27 -14.52 -0.86 -3.75
CA ARG A 27 -15.73 -1.26 -4.47
C ARG A 27 -15.72 -0.82 -5.94
N TYR A 28 -14.91 0.19 -6.27
CA TYR A 28 -14.83 0.78 -7.62
C TYR A 28 -13.55 0.40 -8.38
N VAL A 29 -12.67 -0.39 -7.78
CA VAL A 29 -11.34 -0.69 -8.34
C VAL A 29 -11.36 -2.05 -9.03
N ARG A 30 -10.94 -2.08 -10.30
CA ARG A 30 -10.72 -3.34 -11.05
C ARG A 30 -9.55 -4.09 -10.43
N ALA A 31 -9.55 -5.42 -10.58
CA ALA A 31 -8.40 -6.24 -10.16
C ALA A 31 -7.12 -5.70 -10.84
N LEU A 32 -6.19 -5.25 -10.01
CA LEU A 32 -4.89 -4.78 -10.48
C LEU A 32 -4.06 -5.96 -10.99
N PRO A 33 -3.10 -5.71 -11.90
CA PRO A 33 -2.04 -6.66 -12.21
C PRO A 33 -1.33 -7.17 -10.93
N PRO A 34 -0.61 -8.31 -11.00
CA PRO A 34 0.14 -8.81 -9.86
C PRO A 34 1.18 -7.81 -9.37
N GLY A 35 1.50 -7.79 -8.07
CA GLY A 35 2.49 -6.84 -7.55
C GLY A 35 2.80 -7.04 -6.06
N PRO A 36 3.82 -6.33 -5.55
CA PRO A 36 4.15 -6.34 -4.13
C PRO A 36 2.98 -5.83 -3.29
N ARG A 37 2.77 -6.41 -2.10
CA ARG A 37 1.75 -5.92 -1.17
C ARG A 37 2.25 -4.66 -0.46
N GLY A 38 1.63 -3.53 -0.76
CA GLY A 38 1.95 -2.25 -0.13
C GLY A 38 1.47 -2.16 1.33
N LEU A 39 2.14 -1.32 2.11
CA LEU A 39 1.71 -0.94 3.44
C LEU A 39 0.41 -0.13 3.39
N PRO A 40 -0.41 -0.14 4.46
CA PRO A 40 -1.53 0.77 4.57
C PRO A 40 -1.08 2.23 4.39
N ILE A 41 -1.84 3.02 3.61
CA ILE A 41 -1.62 4.45 3.34
C ILE A 41 -0.38 4.75 2.48
N LEU A 42 0.80 4.27 2.87
CA LEU A 42 2.07 4.47 2.17
C LEU A 42 2.15 3.70 0.85
N GLY A 43 1.63 2.47 0.83
CA GLY A 43 1.80 1.54 -0.27
C GLY A 43 3.20 0.92 -0.32
N ASN A 44 3.72 0.74 -1.52
CA ASN A 44 4.96 0.10 -1.93
C ASN A 44 6.17 1.04 -1.95
N VAL A 45 6.24 2.04 -1.06
CA VAL A 45 7.37 2.99 -1.02
C VAL A 45 8.72 2.28 -0.88
N SER A 46 8.76 1.20 -0.10
CA SER A 46 9.98 0.39 0.08
C SER A 46 10.33 -0.47 -1.15
N ASP A 47 9.39 -0.66 -2.07
CA ASP A 47 9.61 -1.39 -3.32
C ASP A 47 10.05 -0.47 -4.46
N MET A 48 10.26 0.84 -4.21
CA MET A 48 10.78 1.76 -5.22
C MET A 48 12.30 1.63 -5.43
N PRO A 49 12.83 2.02 -6.60
CA PRO A 49 14.26 2.05 -6.84
C PRO A 49 14.97 2.95 -5.81
N LYS A 50 15.99 2.39 -5.16
CA LYS A 50 16.79 3.11 -4.16
C LYS A 50 17.71 4.13 -4.84
N PRO A 51 18.04 5.24 -4.16
CA PRO A 51 19.02 6.20 -4.66
C PRO A 51 20.34 5.50 -5.03
N GLY A 52 20.88 5.80 -6.22
CA GLY A 52 22.11 5.20 -6.72
C GLY A 52 21.96 3.85 -7.41
N VAL A 53 20.74 3.27 -7.47
CA VAL A 53 20.44 2.08 -8.27
C VAL A 53 19.83 2.50 -9.61
N LEU A 54 20.31 1.90 -10.70
CA LEU A 54 19.72 2.11 -12.01
C LEU A 54 18.29 1.53 -12.03
N GLU A 55 17.30 2.36 -12.37
CA GLU A 55 15.89 1.97 -12.37
C GLU A 55 15.62 0.74 -13.25
N CYS A 56 16.28 0.65 -14.42
CA CYS A 56 16.15 -0.50 -15.31
C CYS A 56 16.51 -1.82 -14.63
N HIS A 57 17.57 -1.85 -13.81
CA HIS A 57 17.97 -3.06 -13.09
C HIS A 57 16.94 -3.42 -12.00
N HIS A 58 16.46 -2.41 -11.28
CA HIS A 58 15.42 -2.59 -10.27
C HIS A 58 14.14 -3.19 -10.88
N TRP A 59 13.63 -2.59 -11.97
CA TRP A 59 12.42 -3.06 -12.65
C TRP A 59 12.62 -4.39 -13.37
N PHE A 60 13.84 -4.72 -13.80
CA PHE A 60 14.15 -6.03 -14.37
C PHE A 60 14.00 -7.16 -13.34
N GLU A 61 14.53 -6.97 -12.13
CA GLU A 61 14.32 -7.94 -11.03
C GLU A 61 12.85 -7.98 -10.59
N HIS A 62 12.18 -6.82 -10.58
CA HIS A 62 10.74 -6.74 -10.30
C HIS A 62 9.92 -7.57 -11.32
N LYS A 63 10.24 -7.46 -12.62
CA LYS A 63 9.62 -8.24 -13.71
C LYS A 63 9.82 -9.74 -13.54
N LYS A 64 11.01 -10.19 -13.09
CA LYS A 64 11.25 -11.61 -12.81
C LYS A 64 10.33 -12.14 -11.71
N LYS A 65 10.01 -11.32 -10.71
CA LYS A 65 9.22 -11.71 -9.54
C LYS A 65 7.71 -11.68 -9.79
N TYR A 66 7.21 -10.67 -10.50
CA TYR A 66 5.77 -10.43 -10.64
C TYR A 66 5.25 -10.61 -12.08
N GLY A 67 6.15 -10.80 -13.05
CA GLY A 67 5.79 -11.02 -14.45
C GLY A 67 5.93 -9.76 -15.32
N PRO A 68 5.47 -9.83 -16.58
CA PRO A 68 5.69 -8.77 -17.57
C PRO A 68 4.93 -7.47 -17.27
N ILE A 69 3.85 -7.53 -16.49
CA ILE A 69 3.05 -6.39 -16.07
C ILE A 69 2.82 -6.55 -14.57
N SER A 70 3.17 -5.50 -13.81
CA SER A 70 2.96 -5.46 -12.37
C SER A 70 2.49 -4.09 -11.92
N SER A 71 1.72 -4.02 -10.83
CA SER A 71 1.30 -2.74 -10.25
C SER A 71 2.03 -2.44 -8.95
N VAL A 72 2.36 -1.17 -8.72
CA VAL A 72 2.89 -0.65 -7.45
C VAL A 72 2.08 0.57 -7.02
N THR A 73 1.76 0.68 -5.73
CA THR A 73 1.05 1.85 -5.20
C THR A 73 2.00 2.69 -4.36
N VAL A 74 2.15 3.98 -4.63
CA VAL A 74 2.98 4.90 -3.83
C VAL A 74 2.10 6.06 -3.38
N MET A 75 1.95 6.25 -2.07
CA MET A 75 1.19 7.36 -1.47
C MET A 75 -0.24 7.52 -2.07
N GLY A 76 -0.92 6.40 -2.31
CA GLY A 76 -2.27 6.39 -2.89
C GLY A 76 -2.34 6.44 -4.42
N GLN A 77 -1.22 6.61 -5.12
CA GLN A 77 -1.15 6.56 -6.57
C GLN A 77 -0.70 5.17 -7.02
N THR A 78 -1.50 4.49 -7.83
CA THR A 78 -1.14 3.18 -8.40
C THR A 78 -0.60 3.36 -9.81
N ILE A 79 0.56 2.75 -10.07
CA ILE A 79 1.32 2.78 -11.32
C ILE A 79 1.48 1.35 -11.82
#